data_AF-F4N413-F1
#
_entry.id   AF-F4N413-F1
#
_cell.length_a   1.000
_cell.length_b   1.000
_cell.length_c   1.000
_cell.angle_alpha   90.00
_cell.angle_beta   90.00
_cell.angle_gamma   90.00
#
_symmetry.space_group_name_H-M   'P 1'
#
loop_
_entity.id
_entity.type
_entity.pdbx_description
1 polymer ?
#
loop_
_entity_poly.entity_id
_entity_poly.type
_entity_poly.pdbx_seq_one_letter_code
_entity_poly.pdbx_strand_id
1 'polypeptide(L)'
;MKVSTLGIDLAKNVFQLHGVGCNGQTVLKKKLTRDKFLPFLMQLEPCLIGMEACASSHHFARVLRQYGHEVKLIPPQYVKPYV
;
A
#
# COMPACT_ATOMS: atom_id res chain seq x y z
N MET A 1 -5.05 14.15 -8.99
CA MET A 1 -5.11 12.81 -9.65
C MET A 1 -5.41 11.79 -8.57
N LYS A 2 -6.51 11.04 -8.69
CA LYS A 2 -6.99 10.12 -7.64
C LYS A 2 -6.31 8.76 -7.80
N VAL A 3 -5.72 8.23 -6.72
CA VAL A 3 -5.24 6.85 -6.66
C VAL A 3 -6.45 5.95 -6.40
N SER A 4 -6.78 5.05 -7.33
CA SER A 4 -7.86 4.08 -7.12
C SER A 4 -7.35 2.84 -6.38
N THR A 5 -6.18 2.36 -6.78
CA THR A 5 -5.55 1.16 -6.22
C THR A 5 -4.08 1.44 -5.91
N LEU A 6 -3.62 1.02 -4.74
CA LEU A 6 -2.27 1.22 -4.25
C LEU A 6 -1.63 -0.13 -3.88
N GLY A 7 -0.58 -0.51 -4.58
CA GLY A 7 0.32 -1.59 -4.16
C GLY A 7 1.36 -1.07 -3.18
N ILE A 8 1.57 -1.79 -2.08
CA ILE A 8 2.60 -1.49 -1.09
C ILE A 8 3.48 -2.72 -0.88
N ASP A 9 4.78 -2.53 -1.13
CA ASP A 9 5.82 -3.48 -0.76
C ASP A 9 6.51 -3.01 0.52
N LEU A 10 6.51 -3.89 1.52
CA LEU A 10 7.01 -3.62 2.86
C LEU A 10 8.41 -4.23 3.09
N ALA A 11 9.48 -3.45 2.94
CA ALA A 11 10.82 -3.88 3.37
C ALA A 11 11.19 -3.31 4.76
N LYS A 12 12.32 -3.74 5.32
CA LYS A 12 12.73 -3.44 6.71
C LYS A 12 12.75 -1.94 7.04
N ASN A 13 13.33 -1.13 6.17
CA ASN A 13 13.54 0.31 6.40
C ASN A 13 12.88 1.20 5.35
N VAL A 14 12.42 0.59 4.25
CA VAL A 14 11.93 1.31 3.09
C VAL A 14 10.70 0.61 2.54
N PHE A 15 9.67 1.39 2.25
CA PHE A 15 8.44 0.92 1.64
C PHE A 15 8.29 1.51 0.24
N GLN A 16 7.87 0.68 -0.70
CA GLN A 16 7.60 1.11 -2.07
C GLN A 16 6.09 1.20 -2.26
N LEU A 17 5.64 2.33 -2.78
CA LEU A 17 4.24 2.60 -3.09
C LEU A 17 4.10 2.71 -4.61
N HIS A 18 3.15 1.94 -5.14
CA HIS A 18 2.77 1.98 -6.55
C HIS A 18 1.26 2.17 -6.66
N GLY A 19 0.84 3.39 -6.96
CA GLY A 19 -0.56 3.75 -7.13
C GLY A 19 -0.95 3.87 -8.60
N VAL A 20 -2.07 3.25 -8.94
CA VAL A 20 -2.71 3.35 -10.25
C VAL A 20 -4.03 4.10 -10.13
N GLY A 21 -4.36 4.90 -11.15
CA GLY A 21 -5.65 5.56 -11.28
C GLY A 21 -6.70 4.63 -11.89
N CYS A 22 -7.93 5.13 -12.02
CA CYS A 22 -9.05 4.37 -12.61
C CYS A 22 -8.79 3.89 -14.06
N ASN A 23 -7.91 4.58 -14.78
CA ASN A 23 -7.56 4.24 -16.17
C ASN A 23 -6.39 3.24 -16.24
N GLY A 24 -5.98 2.65 -15.12
CA GLY A 24 -4.86 1.71 -15.04
C GLY A 24 -3.46 2.35 -15.16
N GLN A 25 -3.39 3.66 -15.41
CA GLN A 25 -2.12 4.39 -15.49
C GLN A 25 -1.51 4.57 -14.10
N THR A 26 -0.19 4.40 -13.99
CA THR A 26 0.54 4.72 -12.77
C THR A 26 0.48 6.22 -12.52
N VAL A 27 -0.16 6.62 -11.42
CA VAL A 27 -0.29 8.02 -10.98
C VAL A 27 0.58 8.32 -9.75
N LEU A 28 1.08 7.27 -9.08
CA LEU A 28 1.94 7.40 -7.92
C LEU A 28 3.02 6.32 -7.95
N LYS A 29 4.28 6.72 -7.87
CA LYS A 29 5.42 5.82 -7.63
C LYS A 29 6.34 6.47 -6.62
N LYS A 30 6.41 5.95 -5.40
CA LYS A 30 7.13 6.61 -4.32
C LYS A 30 7.81 5.62 -3.39
N LYS A 31 9.03 5.95 -3.00
CA LYS A 31 9.82 5.24 -1.99
C LYS A 31 9.76 6.04 -0.69
N LEU A 32 9.32 5.42 0.40
CA LEU A 32 9.16 6.07 1.72
C LEU A 32 9.97 5.33 2.78
N THR A 33 10.50 6.07 3.74
CA THR A 33 11.04 5.48 4.98
C THR A 33 9.90 5.12 5.92
N ARG A 34 10.18 4.24 6.90
CA ARG A 34 9.19 3.78 7.87
C ARG A 34 8.45 4.91 8.57
N ASP A 35 9.16 5.95 9.00
CA ASP A 35 8.59 7.07 9.75
C ASP A 35 7.70 7.96 8.89
N LYS A 36 7.95 8.01 7.57
CA LYS A 36 7.18 8.83 6.62
C LYS A 36 5.99 8.09 6.01
N PHE A 37 5.88 6.78 6.25
CA PHE A 37 4.89 5.91 5.62
C PHE A 37 3.45 6.22 6.04
N LEU A 38 3.17 6.12 7.34
CA LEU A 38 1.83 6.35 7.88
C LEU A 38 1.39 7.80 7.68
N PRO A 39 2.21 8.83 7.98
CA PRO A 39 1.81 10.22 7.74
C PRO A 39 1.45 10.50 6.29
N PHE A 40 2.15 9.88 5.34
CA PHE A 40 1.85 10.05 3.92
C PHE A 40 0.52 9.37 3.52
N LEU A 41 0.27 8.15 4.01
CA LEU A 41 -0.97 7.44 3.68
C LEU A 41 -2.21 8.09 4.30
N MET A 42 -2.08 8.68 5.49
CA MET A 42 -3.18 9.44 6.13
C MET A 42 -3.60 10.69 5.35
N GLN A 43 -2.74 11.21 4.46
CA GLN A 43 -3.05 12.35 3.59
C GLN A 43 -3.68 11.93 2.26
N LEU A 44 -3.67 10.63 1.94
CA LEU A 44 -4.29 10.11 0.72
C LEU A 44 -5.78 9.91 0.95
N GLU A 45 -6.58 10.18 -0.09
CA GLU A 45 -7.99 9.80 -0.09
C GLU A 45 -8.15 8.28 0.08
N PRO A 46 -9.25 7.81 0.69
CA PRO A 46 -9.59 6.40 0.77
C PRO A 46 -9.49 5.70 -0.59
N CYS A 47 -8.76 4.59 -0.62
CA CYS A 47 -8.46 3.81 -1.82
C CYS A 47 -8.27 2.33 -1.46
N LEU A 48 -8.26 1.48 -2.49
CA LEU A 48 -7.98 0.06 -2.33
C LEU A 48 -6.47 -0.14 -2.21
N ILE A 49 -6.01 -0.78 -1.13
CA ILE A 49 -4.60 -1.04 -0.86
C ILE A 49 -4.33 -2.54 -0.91
N GLY A 50 -3.45 -2.97 -1.82
CA GLY A 50 -2.89 -4.32 -1.84
C GLY A 50 -1.54 -4.36 -1.15
N MET A 51 -1.37 -5.26 -0.19
CA MET A 51 -0.09 -5.45 0.51
C MET A 51 0.22 -6.94 0.65
N GLU A 52 1.48 -7.33 0.47
CA GLU A 52 1.91 -8.69 0.81
C GLU A 52 1.74 -8.93 2.32
N ALA A 53 1.24 -10.11 2.68
CA ALA A 53 1.11 -10.53 4.07
C ALA A 53 2.50 -10.83 4.66
N CYS A 54 2.91 -10.05 5.66
CA CYS A 54 4.15 -10.23 6.40
C CYS A 54 3.91 -9.93 7.89
N ALA A 55 4.91 -10.15 8.75
CA ALA A 55 4.78 -9.96 10.19
C ALA A 55 4.26 -8.56 10.58
N SER A 56 4.57 -7.53 9.80
CA SER A 56 4.15 -6.14 10.07
C SER A 56 2.92 -5.68 9.28
N SER A 57 2.50 -6.40 8.23
CA SER A 57 1.43 -5.93 7.34
C SER A 57 0.07 -5.87 8.03
N HIS A 58 -0.20 -6.79 8.96
CA HIS A 58 -1.44 -6.80 9.74
C HIS A 58 -1.60 -5.57 10.63
N HIS A 59 -0.50 -5.07 11.21
CA HIS A 59 -0.53 -3.83 11.98
C HIS A 59 -0.90 -2.65 11.09
N PHE A 60 -0.22 -2.49 9.95
CA PHE A 60 -0.50 -1.42 9.00
C PHE A 60 -1.91 -1.52 8.41
N ALA A 61 -2.39 -2.72 8.10
CA ALA A 61 -3.74 -2.93 7.59
C ALA A 61 -4.82 -2.45 8.58
N ARG A 62 -4.62 -2.67 9.89
CA ARG A 62 -5.55 -2.15 10.91
C ARG A 62 -5.54 -0.63 10.95
N VAL A 63 -4.36 -0.01 10.97
CA VAL A 63 -4.24 1.45 10.99
C VAL A 63 -4.87 2.06 9.73
N LEU A 64 -4.53 1.56 8.54
CA LEU A 64 -5.05 2.10 7.27
C LEU A 64 -6.57 1.93 7.14
N ARG A 65 -7.13 0.84 7.64
CA ARG A 65 -8.60 0.66 7.69
C ARG A 65 -9.29 1.68 8.59
N GLN A 66 -8.65 2.14 9.67
CA GLN A 66 -9.19 3.22 10.52
C GLN A 66 -9.25 4.57 9.78
N TYR A 67 -8.40 4.77 8.79
CA TYR A 67 -8.43 5.95 7.90
C TYR A 67 -9.34 5.76 6.67
N GLY A 68 -10.15 4.68 6.64
CA GLY A 68 -11.13 4.44 5.58
C GLY A 68 -10.60 3.71 4.35
N HIS A 69 -9.32 3.30 4.32
CA HIS A 69 -8.80 2.52 3.21
C HIS A 69 -9.31 1.08 3.25
N GLU A 70 -9.63 0.52 2.09
CA GLU A 70 -9.88 -0.91 1.95
C GLU A 70 -8.54 -1.61 1.79
N VAL A 71 -8.13 -2.43 2.75
CA VAL A 71 -6.83 -3.12 2.70
C VAL A 71 -7.03 -4.61 2.43
N LYS A 72 -6.39 -5.13 1.37
CA LYS A 72 -6.29 -6.55 1.03
C LYS A 72 -4.87 -7.04 1.29
N LEU A 73 -4.74 -7.94 2.26
CA LEU A 73 -3.51 -8.65 2.53
C LEU A 73 -3.44 -9.88 1.63
N ILE A 74 -2.39 -9.97 0.82
CA ILE A 74 -2.20 -11.03 -0.17
C ILE A 74 -1.15 -12.00 0.39
N PRO A 75 -1.50 -13.28 0.59
CA PRO A 75 -0.52 -14.28 1.00
C PRO A 75 0.69 -14.33 0.03
N PRO A 76 1.94 -14.46 0.52
CA PRO A 76 3.14 -14.46 -0.31
C PRO A 76 3.11 -15.43 -1.49
N GLN A 77 2.46 -16.59 -1.31
CA GLN A 77 2.29 -17.60 -2.37
C GLN A 77 1.56 -17.08 -3.62
N TYR A 78 0.68 -16.10 -3.47
CA TYR A 78 -0.05 -15.47 -4.57
C TYR A 78 0.69 -14.25 -5.15
N VAL A 79 1.66 -13.70 -4.41
CA VAL A 79 2.48 -12.57 -4.86
C VAL A 79 3.67 -13.06 -5.68
N LYS A 80 4.29 -14.19 -5.29
CA LYS A 80 5.48 -14.78 -5.92
C LYS A 80 5.47 -14.84 -7.47
N PRO A 81 4.35 -15.14 -8.17
CA PRO A 81 4.33 -15.17 -9.63
C PRO A 81 4.45 -13.79 -10.30
N TYR A 82 4.34 -12.70 -9.55
CA TYR A 82 4.27 -11.32 -10.04
C TYR A 82 5.47 -10.45 -9.61
N VAL A 83 6.46 -11.03 -8.92
CA VAL A 83 7.66 -10.34 -8.41
C VAL A 83 8.88 -10.64 -9.26
#